data_AF-A0A4R7B516-F1
#
_entry.id   AF-A0A4R7B516-F1
#
_cell.length_a   1.000
_cell.length_b   1.000
_cell.length_c   1.000
_cell.angle_alpha   90.00
_cell.angle_beta   90.00
_cell.angle_gamma   90.00
#
_symmetry.space_group_name_H-M   'P 1'
#
loop_
_entity.id
_entity.type
_entity.pdbx_description
1 polymer ?
#
loop_
_entity_poly.entity_id
_entity_poly.type
_entity_poly.pdbx_seq_one_letter_code
_entity_poly.pdbx_strand_id
1 'polypeptide(L)' 'MASRHHATSVERDLRDIQLTLNRLVRQMAPSSRRRFDPQAVRSLLAAASYKLDHVQLVLRA' A
#
# COMPACT_ATOMS: atom_id res chain seq x y z
N MET A 1 -6.20 9.80 25.26
CA MET A 1 -5.68 10.49 24.05
C MET A 1 -4.99 9.54 23.07
N ALA A 2 -4.33 8.46 23.53
CA ALA A 2 -3.65 7.48 22.66
C ALA A 2 -4.54 6.91 21.53
N SER A 3 -5.79 6.54 21.81
CA SER A 3 -6.68 5.89 20.82
C SER A 3 -7.02 6.76 19.59
N ARG A 4 -7.03 8.09 19.71
CA ARG A 4 -7.25 9.01 18.57
C ARG A 4 -6.01 9.13 17.67
N HIS A 5 -4.81 9.05 18.26
CA HIS A 5 -3.57 9.01 17.50
C HIS A 5 -3.40 7.68 16.75
N HIS A 6 -3.91 6.59 17.30
CA HIS A 6 -3.88 5.28 16.65
C HIS A 6 -4.81 5.24 15.44
N ALA A 7 -6.05 5.73 15.58
CA ALA A 7 -7.00 5.82 14.48
C ALA A 7 -6.46 6.67 13.30
N THR A 8 -5.85 7.82 13.60
CA THR A 8 -5.27 8.70 12.57
C THR A 8 -4.03 8.12 11.89
N SER A 9 -3.22 7.31 12.59
CA SER A 9 -2.10 6.58 11.99
C SER A 9 -2.59 5.48 11.04
N VAL A 10 -3.57 4.69 11.47
CA VAL A 10 -4.17 3.61 10.67
C VAL A 10 -4.84 4.17 9.40
N GLU A 11 -5.58 5.28 9.51
CA GLU A 11 -6.18 5.95 8.35
C GLU A 11 -5.12 6.40 7.32
N ARG A 12 -3.97 6.89 7.79
CA ARG A 12 -2.85 7.29 6.93
C ARG A 12 -2.24 6.09 6.22
N ASP A 13 -2.01 5.00 6.93
CA ASP A 13 -1.44 3.77 6.38
C ASP A 13 -2.38 3.14 5.34
N LEU A 14 -3.68 3.12 5.60
CA LEU A 14 -4.69 2.66 4.63
C LEU A 14 -4.70 3.51 3.35
N ARG A 15 -4.58 4.83 3.47
CA ARG A 15 -4.48 5.73 2.31
C ARG A 15 -3.22 5.46 1.48
N ASP A 16 -2.10 5.22 2.15
CA ASP A 16 -0.84 4.89 1.49
C ASP A 16 -0.87 3.53 0.79
N ILE A 17 -1.53 2.53 1.38
CA ILE A 17 -1.78 1.23 0.75
C ILE A 17 -2.61 1.43 -0.51
N GLN A 18 -3.69 2.21 -0.45
CA GLN A 18 -4.55 2.51 -1.60
C GLN A 18 -3.77 3.19 -2.73
N LEU A 19 -2.88 4.15 -2.42
CA LEU A 19 -2.03 4.79 -3.42
C LEU A 19 -1.04 3.82 -4.06
N THR A 20 -0.46 2.91 -3.27
CA THR A 20 0.48 1.88 -3.73
C THR A 20 -0.19 0.90 -4.67
N LEU A 21 -1.38 0.40 -4.31
CA LEU A 21 -2.19 -0.48 -5.16
C LEU A 21 -2.60 0.22 -6.45
N ASN A 22 -3.02 1.49 -6.40
CA ASN A 22 -3.35 2.27 -7.59
C ASN A 22 -2.15 2.46 -8.54
N ARG A 23 -0.92 2.53 -8.01
CA ARG A 23 0.30 2.56 -8.83
C ARG A 23 0.58 1.21 -9.46
N LEU A 24 0.38 0.13 -8.69
CA LEU A 24 0.56 -1.24 -9.15
C LEU A 24 -0.43 -1.56 -10.29
N VAL A 25 -1.71 -1.24 -10.12
CA VAL A 25 -2.73 -1.36 -11.18
C VAL A 25 -2.34 -0.56 -12.42
N ARG A 26 -1.84 0.67 -12.27
CA ARG A 26 -1.35 1.49 -13.40
C ARG A 26 -0.11 0.94 -14.09
N GLN A 27 0.74 0.18 -13.39
CA GLN A 27 1.90 -0.48 -13.99
C GLN A 27 1.52 -1.78 -14.71
N MET A 28 0.51 -2.49 -14.21
CA MET A 28 -0.01 -3.70 -14.85
C MET A 28 -1.00 -3.40 -15.98
N ALA A 29 -1.60 -2.20 -16.00
CA ALA A 29 -2.52 -1.79 -17.04
C ALA A 29 -1.79 -1.77 -18.41
N PRO A 30 -2.32 -2.46 -19.43
CA PRO A 30 -1.73 -2.49 -20.76
C PRO A 30 -1.91 -1.12 -21.40
N SER A 31 -0.96 -0.23 -21.13
CA SER A 31 -0.89 1.10 -21.75
C SER A 31 0.25 1.07 -22.76
N SER A 32 -0.07 1.35 -24.03
CA SER A 32 0.83 1.19 -25.19
C SER A 32 2.12 2.03 -25.17
N ARG A 33 2.41 2.73 -24.06
CA ARG A 33 3.59 3.59 -23.89
C ARG A 33 4.45 3.25 -22.66
N ARG A 34 4.02 2.35 -21.77
CA ARG A 34 4.79 2.00 -20.56
C ARG A 34 5.34 0.58 -20.69
N ARG A 35 6.68 0.45 -20.70
CA ARG A 35 7.32 -0.85 -20.51
C ARG A 35 6.92 -1.38 -19.13
N PHE A 36 6.34 -2.57 -19.12
CA PHE A 36 6.08 -3.32 -17.91
C PHE A 36 7.40 -3.64 -17.22
N ASP A 37 7.53 -3.28 -15.95
CA ASP A 37 8.69 -3.60 -15.11
C ASP A 37 8.25 -4.56 -13.99
N PRO A 38 8.53 -5.87 -14.14
CA PRO A 38 8.16 -6.88 -13.14
C PRO A 38 8.78 -6.62 -11.77
N GLN A 39 9.99 -6.02 -11.73
CA GLN A 39 10.70 -5.77 -10.47
C GLN A 39 10.06 -4.59 -9.71
N ALA A 40 9.64 -3.56 -10.41
CA ALA A 40 8.88 -2.46 -9.82
C ALA A 40 7.54 -2.93 -9.25
N VAL A 41 6.83 -3.82 -9.97
CA VAL A 41 5.56 -4.40 -9.50
C VAL A 41 5.78 -5.25 -8.24
N ARG A 42 6.81 -6.11 -8.21
CA ARG A 42 7.17 -6.89 -7.02
C ARG A 42 7.51 -6.01 -5.82
N SER A 43 8.24 -4.92 -6.05
CA SER A 43 8.61 -3.97 -4.99
C SER A 43 7.39 -3.24 -4.43
N LEU A 44 6.45 -2.81 -5.30
CA LEU A 44 5.19 -2.20 -4.87
C LEU A 44 4.32 -3.19 -4.09
N LEU A 45 4.28 -4.46 -4.51
CA LEU A 45 3.52 -5.50 -3.82
C LEU A 45 4.08 -5.74 -2.42
N ALA A 46 5.40 -5.89 -2.28
CA ALA A 46 6.06 -6.07 -0.99
C ALA A 46 5.79 -4.88 -0.04
N ALA A 47 5.83 -3.65 -0.56
CA ALA A 47 5.53 -2.45 0.23
C ALA A 47 4.06 -2.41 0.71
N ALA A 48 3.12 -2.82 -0.14
CA ALA A 48 1.71 -2.91 0.23
C ALA A 48 1.47 -3.99 1.29
N SER A 49 2.07 -5.18 1.14
CA SER A 49 1.99 -6.26 2.12
C SER A 49 2.53 -5.84 3.49
N TYR A 50 3.71 -5.22 3.54
CA TYR A 50 4.29 -4.74 4.80
C TYR A 50 3.37 -3.74 5.54
N LYS A 51 2.77 -2.79 4.83
CA LYS A 51 1.85 -1.82 5.44
C LYS A 51 0.56 -2.48 5.92
N LEU A 52 0.05 -3.48 5.19
CA LEU A 52 -1.11 -4.26 5.62
C LEU A 52 -0.82 -5.06 6.89
N ASP A 53 0.35 -5.70 6.96
CA ASP A 53 0.79 -6.43 8.15
C ASP A 53 0.90 -5.50 9.37
N HIS A 54 1.45 -4.30 9.17
CA HIS A 54 1.54 -3.29 10.23
C HIS A 54 0.15 -2.87 10.74
N VAL A 55 -0.78 -2.56 9.83
CA VAL A 55 -2.16 -2.21 10.19
C VAL A 55 -2.86 -3.35 10.91
N GLN A 56 -2.69 -4.61 10.47
CA GLN A 56 -3.26 -5.77 11.15
C GLN A 56 -2.70 -5.97 12.55
N LEU A 57 -1.41 -5.74 12.75
CA LEU A 57 -0.77 -5.83 14.06
C LEU A 57 -1.30 -4.74 15.00
N VAL A 58 -1.45 -3.51 14.51
CA VAL A 58 -2.01 -2.39 15.29
C VAL A 58 -3.48 -2.61 15.64
N LEU A 59 -4.28 -3.18 14.75
CA LEU A 59 -5.71 -3.46 15.01
C LEU A 59 -5.94 -4.64 15.96
N ARG A 60 -4.96 -5.53 16.13
CA ARG A 60 -5.03 -6.68 17.04
C ARG A 60 -4.51 -6.36 18.45
N ALA A 61 -3.74 -5.30 18.61
CA ALA A 61 -3.17 -4.83 19.88
C ALA A 61 -4.14 -3.92 20.64
#